data_AF-A0A931V0J8-F1
#
_entry.id   AF-A0A931V0J8-F1
#
_cell.length_a   1.000
_cell.length_b   1.000
_cell.length_c   1.000
_cell.angle_alpha   90.00
_cell.angle_beta   90.00
_cell.angle_gamma   90.00
#
_symmetry.space_group_name_H-M   'P 1'
#
loop_
_entity.id
_entity.type
_entity.pdbx_description
1 polymer ?
#
loop_
_entity_poly.entity_id
_entity_poly.type
_entity_poly.pdbx_seq_one_letter_code
_entity_poly.pdbx_strand_id
1 'polypeptide(L)'
;MLDATGSALTPEQVMERVHAHARWGFRESPAGFGRRGSPIAVLPDGRWAIAADAGPALASMRRFARERVELARRHARPGPDPAVRAEYERRLAARAAELTRLTRALLVAFPSDSPEMVVLVDVAARALSTFRRAEFARLRARVASYDVIGALGVRPLLRVLQVDPGERRLAELSPPQKSFRLNRSGRTLQVTPSMLVQGSCGISQPFGGEAKLAGYLAAGDFGKLQTARVGRQIALRALPIRATARRRASSLGLLGRDVPGALGAA
;
A
#
# COMPACT_ATOMS: atom_id res chain seq x y z
N MET A 1 27.92 -11.56 23.81
CA MET A 1 27.15 -11.56 25.08
C MET A 1 27.99 -12.14 26.21
N LEU A 2 28.22 -13.46 26.24
CA LEU A 2 29.19 -14.08 27.18
C LEU A 2 30.61 -13.56 26.95
N ASP A 3 31.05 -13.52 25.68
CA ASP A 3 32.33 -12.92 25.26
C ASP A 3 32.45 -11.42 25.61
N ALA A 4 31.32 -10.71 25.70
CA ALA A 4 31.31 -9.27 25.99
C ALA A 4 31.30 -8.96 27.48
N THR A 5 30.91 -9.93 28.32
CA THR A 5 30.87 -9.79 29.79
C THR A 5 32.07 -10.43 30.46
N GLY A 6 32.72 -11.39 29.81
CA GLY A 6 33.89 -12.10 30.35
C GLY A 6 33.57 -13.00 31.54
N SER A 7 32.29 -13.12 31.92
CA SER A 7 31.82 -13.84 33.09
C SER A 7 30.79 -14.91 32.73
N ALA A 8 30.72 -15.97 33.53
CA ALA A 8 29.66 -16.97 33.40
C ALA A 8 28.31 -16.38 33.79
N LEU A 9 27.27 -16.67 33.00
CA LEU A 9 25.91 -16.18 33.20
C LEU A 9 24.93 -17.36 33.22
N THR A 10 23.77 -17.18 33.87
CA THR A 10 22.70 -18.19 33.75
C THR A 10 22.10 -18.17 32.33
N PRO A 11 21.48 -19.28 31.87
CA PRO A 11 20.79 -19.32 30.59
C PRO A 11 19.78 -18.16 30.42
N GLU A 12 19.01 -17.86 31.46
CA GLU A 12 18.01 -16.81 31.47
C GLU A 12 18.64 -15.43 31.23
N GLN A 13 19.75 -15.15 31.91
CA GLN A 13 20.50 -13.88 31.75
C GLN A 13 21.09 -13.74 30.34
N VAL A 14 21.56 -14.84 29.74
CA VAL A 14 22.04 -14.84 28.36
C VAL A 14 20.89 -14.58 27.40
N MET A 15 19.75 -15.25 27.59
CA MET A 15 18.58 -15.12 26.74
C MET A 15 17.94 -13.74 26.83
N GLU A 16 17.78 -13.19 28.03
CA GLU A 16 17.30 -11.82 28.26
C GLU A 16 18.12 -10.81 27.45
N ARG A 17 19.45 -10.93 27.52
CA ARG A 17 20.36 -10.06 26.77
C ARG A 17 20.28 -10.30 25.27
N VAL A 18 20.18 -11.54 24.81
CA VAL A 18 19.99 -11.83 23.38
C VAL A 18 18.68 -11.21 22.88
N HIS A 19 17.59 -11.33 23.63
CA HIS A 19 16.30 -10.73 23.28
C HIS A 19 16.32 -9.20 23.29
N ALA A 20 17.07 -8.58 24.20
CA ALA A 20 17.23 -7.12 24.23
C ALA A 20 17.90 -6.57 22.95
N HIS A 21 18.72 -7.37 22.27
CA HIS A 21 19.51 -6.93 21.11
C HIS A 21 19.12 -7.61 19.79
N ALA A 22 18.30 -8.66 19.81
CA ALA A 22 17.83 -9.37 18.63
C ALA A 22 16.37 -9.02 18.32
N ARG A 23 16.12 -8.61 17.07
CA ARG A 23 14.77 -8.32 16.57
C ARG A 23 13.88 -9.58 16.44
N TRP A 24 14.49 -10.76 16.45
CA TRP A 24 13.81 -12.05 16.27
C TRP A 24 13.99 -12.90 17.53
N GLY A 25 12.92 -13.56 17.96
CA GLY A 25 12.97 -14.45 19.12
C GLY A 25 13.98 -15.58 18.90
N PHE A 26 15.07 -15.56 19.67
CA PHE A 26 15.95 -16.71 19.77
C PHE A 26 15.29 -17.74 20.67
N ARG A 27 15.28 -19.01 20.27
CA ARG A 27 14.84 -20.10 21.15
C ARG A 27 16.07 -20.78 21.70
N GLU A 28 16.02 -21.06 22.99
CA GLU A 28 17.05 -21.83 23.67
C GLU A 28 17.17 -23.22 23.04
N SER A 29 18.38 -23.65 22.71
CA SER A 29 18.65 -25.05 22.39
C SER A 29 19.93 -25.47 23.12
N PRO A 30 19.82 -25.91 24.39
CA PRO A 30 20.96 -26.35 25.20
C PRO A 30 21.66 -27.58 24.61
N ALA A 31 20.98 -28.33 23.74
CA ALA A 31 21.43 -29.62 23.22
C ALA A 31 22.79 -29.56 22.47
N GLY A 32 23.23 -28.37 22.04
CA GLY A 32 24.51 -28.14 21.36
C GLY A 32 25.65 -27.59 22.24
N PHE A 33 25.38 -27.20 23.49
CA PHE A 33 26.39 -26.65 24.39
C PHE A 33 27.13 -27.76 25.16
N GLY A 34 28.37 -27.50 25.55
CA GLY A 34 29.22 -28.49 26.23
C GLY A 34 29.71 -29.67 25.36
N ARG A 35 29.34 -29.72 24.07
CA ARG A 35 29.94 -30.66 23.10
C ARG A 35 31.36 -30.24 22.74
N ARG A 36 32.20 -31.21 22.34
CA ARG A 36 33.55 -30.94 21.83
C ARG A 36 33.48 -29.95 20.65
N GLY A 37 34.21 -28.83 20.77
CA GLY A 37 34.20 -27.75 19.76
C GLY A 37 33.09 -26.71 19.93
N SER A 38 32.25 -26.81 20.95
CA SER A 38 31.27 -25.76 21.28
C SER A 38 31.98 -24.56 21.93
N PRO A 39 31.72 -23.32 21.48
CA PRO A 39 32.31 -22.13 22.11
C PRO A 39 31.72 -21.83 23.50
N ILE A 40 30.69 -22.58 23.92
CA ILE A 40 29.99 -22.42 25.19
C ILE A 40 30.15 -23.69 26.02
N ALA A 41 30.72 -23.53 27.21
CA ALA A 41 30.80 -24.55 28.24
C ALA A 41 29.66 -24.36 29.24
N VAL A 42 29.08 -25.48 29.68
CA VAL A 42 28.13 -25.51 30.80
C VAL A 42 28.92 -25.89 32.05
N LEU A 43 28.96 -25.00 33.02
CA LEU A 43 29.64 -25.21 34.30
C LEU A 43 28.84 -26.18 35.18
N PRO A 44 29.46 -26.78 36.22
CA PRO A 44 28.77 -27.69 37.13
C PRO A 44 27.56 -27.08 37.85
N ASP A 45 27.54 -25.76 38.00
CA ASP A 45 26.45 -24.98 38.60
C ASP A 45 25.36 -24.56 37.59
N GLY A 46 25.42 -25.07 36.36
CA GLY A 46 24.45 -24.79 35.29
C GLY A 46 24.66 -23.47 34.57
N ARG A 47 25.65 -22.64 34.96
CA ARG A 47 25.96 -21.40 34.25
C ARG A 47 26.69 -21.66 32.94
N TRP A 48 26.47 -20.78 31.98
CA TRP A 48 27.17 -20.81 30.69
C TRP A 48 28.38 -19.89 30.73
N ALA A 49 29.52 -20.43 30.31
CA ALA A 49 30.77 -19.71 30.18
C ALA A 49 31.34 -19.90 28.76
N ILE A 50 32.30 -19.06 28.41
CA ILE A 50 33.12 -19.30 27.22
C ILE A 50 34.03 -20.50 27.50
N ALA A 51 34.05 -21.49 26.61
CA ALA A 51 34.93 -22.64 26.74
C ALA A 51 36.40 -22.20 26.63
N ALA A 52 37.31 -22.84 27.38
CA ALA A 52 38.72 -22.44 27.42
C ALA A 52 39.42 -22.53 26.05
N ASP A 53 38.96 -23.45 25.19
CA ASP A 53 39.43 -23.67 23.83
C ASP A 53 38.62 -22.92 22.77
N ALA A 54 37.68 -22.05 23.17
CA ALA A 54 36.76 -21.36 22.24
C ALA A 54 37.43 -20.30 21.34
N GLY A 55 38.72 -19.99 21.54
CA GLY A 55 39.44 -18.91 20.84
C GLY A 55 39.25 -18.91 19.32
N PRO A 56 39.53 -20.03 18.62
CA PRO A 56 39.33 -20.11 17.16
C PRO A 56 37.87 -19.96 16.73
N ALA A 57 36.93 -20.54 17.49
CA ALA A 57 35.50 -20.45 17.20
C ALA A 57 34.98 -19.02 17.35
N LEU A 58 35.37 -18.32 18.43
CA LEU A 58 35.03 -16.92 18.66
C LEU A 58 35.65 -16.00 17.60
N ALA A 59 36.89 -16.24 17.19
CA ALA A 59 37.53 -15.48 16.12
C ALA A 59 36.75 -15.62 14.79
N SER A 60 36.33 -16.83 14.44
CA SER A 60 35.51 -17.11 13.26
C SER A 60 34.14 -16.41 13.34
N MET A 61 33.46 -16.50 14.49
CA MET A 61 32.17 -15.83 14.71
C MET A 61 32.28 -14.31 14.64
N ARG A 62 33.32 -13.71 15.22
CA ARG A 62 33.58 -12.26 15.15
C ARG A 62 33.82 -11.82 13.71
N ARG A 63 34.59 -12.59 12.93
CA ARG A 63 34.79 -12.32 11.49
C ARG A 63 33.47 -12.36 10.72
N PHE A 64 32.68 -13.43 10.90
CA PHE A 64 31.37 -13.56 10.26
C PHE A 64 30.42 -12.40 10.63
N ALA A 65 30.36 -12.01 11.91
CA ALA A 65 29.55 -10.88 12.35
C ALA A 65 29.99 -9.57 11.68
N ARG A 66 31.30 -9.31 11.59
CA ARG A 66 31.84 -8.14 10.90
C ARG A 66 31.47 -8.14 9.41
N GLU A 67 31.63 -9.27 8.73
CA GLU A 67 31.24 -9.41 7.32
C GLU A 67 29.74 -9.16 7.10
N ARG A 68 28.88 -9.65 8.00
CA ARG A 68 27.43 -9.42 7.93
C ARG A 68 27.07 -7.96 8.19
N VAL A 69 27.71 -7.29 9.15
CA VAL A 69 27.53 -5.85 9.40
C VAL A 69 27.99 -5.05 8.19
N GLU A 70 29.14 -5.40 7.61
CA GLU A 70 29.68 -4.70 6.46
C GLU A 70 28.81 -4.90 5.21
N LEU A 71 28.31 -6.12 4.99
CA LEU A 71 27.34 -6.41 3.94
C LEU A 71 26.04 -5.61 4.14
N ALA A 72 25.55 -5.52 5.38
CA ALA A 72 24.38 -4.72 5.71
C ALA A 72 24.63 -3.22 5.48
N ARG A 73 25.83 -2.71 5.75
CA ARG A 73 26.23 -1.33 5.46
C ARG A 73 26.32 -1.07 3.95
N ARG A 74 26.95 -1.97 3.18
CA ARG A 74 27.04 -1.86 1.71
C ARG A 74 25.67 -1.88 1.03
N HIS A 75 24.72 -2.63 1.58
CA HIS A 75 23.36 -2.71 1.06
C HIS A 75 22.35 -1.81 1.77
N ALA A 76 22.79 -1.05 2.77
CA ALA A 76 21.97 0.01 3.35
C ALA A 76 21.84 1.08 2.28
N ARG A 77 20.69 1.10 1.60
CA ARG A 77 20.33 2.23 0.76
C ARG A 77 20.36 3.46 1.66
N PRO A 78 21.05 4.56 1.28
CA PRO A 78 20.88 5.81 1.99
C PRO A 78 19.38 6.08 2.07
N GLY A 79 18.87 6.26 3.29
CA GLY A 79 17.52 6.76 3.46
C GLY A 79 17.39 8.07 2.68
N PRO A 80 16.20 8.40 2.16
CA PRO A 80 16.00 9.70 1.52
C PRO A 80 16.46 10.81 2.48
N ASP A 81 17.23 11.76 1.95
CA ASP A 81 17.77 12.92 2.67
C ASP A 81 16.66 13.52 3.58
N PRO A 82 16.92 13.71 4.88
CA PRO A 82 15.97 14.33 5.81
C PRO A 82 15.34 15.62 5.26
N ALA A 83 16.10 16.45 4.53
CA ALA A 83 15.58 17.67 3.91
C ALA A 83 14.56 17.37 2.80
N VAL A 84 14.87 16.39 1.94
CA VAL A 84 13.95 15.91 0.88
C VAL A 84 12.68 15.30 1.50
N ARG A 85 12.83 14.56 2.59
CA ARG A 85 11.69 14.00 3.33
C ARG A 85 10.81 15.10 3.95
N ALA A 86 11.41 16.09 4.61
CA ALA A 86 10.69 17.21 5.21
C ALA A 86 9.99 18.09 4.17
N GLU A 87 10.60 18.33 3.01
CA GLU A 87 9.95 19.01 1.88
C GLU A 87 8.78 18.19 1.33
N TYR A 88 8.98 16.88 1.14
CA TYR A 88 7.91 15.98 0.71
C TYR A 88 6.72 16.01 1.69
N GLU A 89 6.98 15.92 3.00
CA GLU A 89 5.97 15.97 4.05
C GLU A 89 5.25 17.33 4.07
N ARG A 90 5.98 18.45 3.94
CA ARG A 90 5.38 19.80 3.80
C ARG A 90 4.46 19.90 2.60
N ARG A 91 4.90 19.40 1.43
CA ARG A 91 4.08 19.39 0.21
C ARG A 91 2.85 18.50 0.36
N LEU A 92 2.99 17.36 1.03
CA LEU A 92 1.89 16.46 1.32
C LEU A 92 0.86 17.12 2.25
N ALA A 93 1.33 17.81 3.30
CA ALA A 93 0.50 18.53 4.25
C ALA A 93 -0.23 19.72 3.60
N ALA A 94 0.47 20.52 2.79
CA ALA A 94 -0.15 21.62 2.04
C ALA A 94 -1.22 21.10 1.06
N ARG A 95 -0.93 20.00 0.36
CA ARG A 95 -1.91 19.37 -0.54
C ARG A 95 -3.10 18.79 0.21
N ALA A 96 -2.87 18.20 1.39
CA ALA A 96 -3.95 17.71 2.24
C ALA A 96 -4.82 18.87 2.72
N ALA A 97 -4.23 20.00 3.14
CA ALA A 97 -4.95 21.19 3.55
C ALA A 97 -5.80 21.79 2.42
N GLU A 98 -5.27 21.87 1.19
CA GLU A 98 -6.04 22.27 0.01
C GLU A 98 -7.23 21.32 -0.23
N LEU A 99 -7.00 20.01 -0.20
CA LEU A 99 -8.04 19.01 -0.41
C LEU A 99 -9.12 19.02 0.68
N THR A 100 -8.77 19.37 1.93
CA THR A 100 -9.73 19.50 3.03
C THR A 100 -10.73 20.63 2.79
N ARG A 101 -10.33 21.70 2.09
CA ARG A 101 -11.22 22.82 1.76
C ARG A 101 -12.22 22.48 0.65
N LEU A 102 -11.91 21.49 -0.17
CA LEU A 102 -12.76 21.09 -1.30
C LEU A 102 -13.81 20.08 -0.86
N THR A 103 -15.05 20.38 -1.21
CA THR A 103 -16.17 19.44 -1.10
C THR A 103 -16.02 18.36 -2.18
N ARG A 104 -16.13 17.10 -1.77
CA ARG A 104 -15.81 15.94 -2.61
C ARG A 104 -16.94 14.93 -2.57
N ALA A 105 -17.37 14.51 -3.76
CA ALA A 105 -18.31 13.42 -3.93
C ALA A 105 -17.72 12.28 -4.77
N LEU A 106 -18.03 11.04 -4.38
CA LEU A 106 -17.85 9.88 -5.24
C LEU A 106 -19.20 9.41 -5.75
N LEU A 107 -19.30 9.20 -7.06
CA LEU A 107 -20.47 8.64 -7.71
C LEU A 107 -20.19 7.22 -8.14
N VAL A 108 -21.15 6.36 -7.84
CA VAL A 108 -21.14 4.97 -8.28
C VAL A 108 -22.52 4.65 -8.80
N ALA A 109 -22.61 4.39 -10.09
CA ALA A 109 -23.86 4.08 -10.77
C ALA A 109 -23.98 2.59 -11.09
N PHE A 110 -25.22 2.13 -11.19
CA PHE A 110 -25.55 0.81 -11.73
C PHE A 110 -26.88 0.80 -12.48
N PRO A 111 -26.91 0.19 -13.67
CA PRO A 111 -25.77 -0.05 -14.57
C PRO A 111 -24.97 1.24 -14.83
N SER A 112 -23.72 1.15 -15.26
CA SER A 112 -22.88 2.37 -15.44
C SER A 112 -23.22 3.15 -16.71
N ASP A 113 -23.70 2.45 -17.73
CA ASP A 113 -24.09 2.94 -19.06
C ASP A 113 -25.55 3.39 -19.12
N SER A 114 -26.41 2.77 -18.31
CA SER A 114 -27.84 3.09 -18.18
C SER A 114 -28.27 3.10 -16.71
N PRO A 115 -27.83 4.08 -15.90
CA PRO A 115 -28.07 4.08 -14.45
C PRO A 115 -29.54 4.04 -14.07
N GLU A 116 -29.90 3.02 -13.31
CA GLU A 116 -31.18 2.93 -12.60
C GLU A 116 -31.03 3.34 -11.13
N MET A 117 -29.82 3.23 -10.60
CA MET A 117 -29.46 3.65 -9.26
C MET A 117 -28.07 4.30 -9.25
N VAL A 118 -27.94 5.38 -8.48
CA VAL A 118 -26.67 6.03 -8.18
C VAL A 118 -26.51 6.13 -6.68
N VAL A 119 -25.35 5.76 -6.18
CA VAL A 119 -24.94 6.10 -4.82
C VAL A 119 -23.93 7.23 -4.89
N LEU A 120 -24.21 8.28 -4.12
CA LEU A 120 -23.32 9.40 -3.87
C LEU A 120 -22.70 9.22 -2.48
N VAL A 121 -21.38 9.25 -2.42
CA VAL A 121 -20.64 9.27 -1.15
C VAL A 121 -20.07 10.67 -0.94
N ASP A 122 -20.52 11.33 0.10
CA ASP A 122 -19.92 12.57 0.59
C ASP A 122 -18.66 12.22 1.37
N VAL A 123 -17.50 12.59 0.84
CA VAL A 123 -16.21 12.19 1.39
C VAL A 123 -15.94 12.91 2.72
N ALA A 124 -16.35 14.18 2.83
CA ALA A 124 -16.11 14.98 4.02
C ALA A 124 -17.06 14.59 5.14
N ALA A 125 -18.37 14.54 4.85
CA ALA A 125 -19.39 14.17 5.84
C ALA A 125 -19.38 12.67 6.16
N ARG A 126 -18.64 11.86 5.40
CA ARG A 126 -18.67 10.39 5.44
C ARG A 126 -20.09 9.83 5.29
N ALA A 127 -20.96 10.57 4.63
CA ALA A 127 -22.36 10.22 4.43
C ALA A 127 -22.55 9.55 3.07
N LEU A 128 -23.58 8.72 2.96
CA LEU A 128 -23.96 8.08 1.71
C LEU A 128 -25.44 8.32 1.45
N SER A 129 -25.75 8.65 0.19
CA SER A 129 -27.09 8.93 -0.28
C SER A 129 -27.34 8.13 -1.55
N THR A 130 -28.48 7.48 -1.61
CA THR A 130 -28.88 6.66 -2.75
C THR A 130 -29.98 7.38 -3.51
N PHE A 131 -29.87 7.39 -4.83
CA PHE A 131 -30.83 8.01 -5.73
C PHE A 131 -31.24 6.96 -6.77
N ARG A 132 -32.54 6.75 -6.91
CA ARG A 132 -33.12 5.99 -8.03
C ARG A 132 -33.29 6.91 -9.24
N ARG A 133 -33.54 6.33 -10.42
CA ARG A 133 -33.76 7.08 -11.67
C ARG A 133 -34.75 8.24 -11.53
N ALA A 134 -35.89 8.02 -10.84
CA ALA A 134 -36.88 9.05 -10.57
C ALA A 134 -36.35 10.24 -9.74
N GLU A 135 -35.28 10.03 -8.97
CA GLU A 135 -34.67 11.02 -8.07
C GLU A 135 -33.44 11.69 -8.69
N PHE A 136 -33.13 11.42 -9.97
CA PHE A 136 -31.91 11.95 -10.60
C PHE A 136 -31.90 13.48 -10.73
N ALA A 137 -33.06 14.13 -10.76
CA ALA A 137 -33.13 15.59 -10.66
C ALA A 137 -32.52 16.10 -9.33
N ARG A 138 -32.83 15.42 -8.22
CA ARG A 138 -32.27 15.73 -6.89
C ARG A 138 -30.78 15.38 -6.82
N LEU A 139 -30.37 14.27 -7.43
CA LEU A 139 -28.95 13.91 -7.56
C LEU A 139 -28.18 15.02 -8.28
N ARG A 140 -28.66 15.52 -9.43
CA ARG A 140 -28.01 16.60 -10.20
C ARG A 140 -27.83 17.86 -9.35
N ALA A 141 -28.89 18.30 -8.66
CA ALA A 141 -28.83 19.43 -7.75
C ALA A 141 -27.80 19.21 -6.63
N ARG A 142 -27.73 17.99 -6.07
CA ARG A 142 -26.78 17.65 -5.02
C ARG A 142 -25.34 17.64 -5.54
N VAL A 143 -25.09 17.03 -6.71
CA VAL A 143 -23.77 16.97 -7.35
C VAL A 143 -23.23 18.36 -7.66
N ALA A 144 -24.11 19.31 -8.00
CA ALA A 144 -23.72 20.68 -8.31
C ALA A 144 -23.01 21.41 -7.15
N SER A 145 -23.26 20.98 -5.90
CA SER A 145 -22.65 21.56 -4.69
C SER A 145 -21.24 21.07 -4.38
N TYR A 146 -20.68 20.13 -5.16
CA TYR A 146 -19.35 19.59 -4.92
C TYR A 146 -18.30 20.21 -5.84
N ASP A 147 -17.12 20.49 -5.31
CA ASP A 147 -15.96 21.02 -6.06
C ASP A 147 -15.26 19.93 -6.87
N VAL A 148 -15.28 18.70 -6.36
CA VAL A 148 -14.61 17.53 -6.95
C VAL A 148 -15.58 16.36 -7.06
N ILE A 149 -15.67 15.78 -8.24
CA ILE A 149 -16.51 14.61 -8.51
C ILE A 149 -15.61 13.46 -8.99
N GLY A 150 -15.64 12.35 -8.27
CA GLY A 150 -14.94 11.12 -8.65
C GLY A 150 -15.87 9.98 -9.03
N ALA A 151 -15.53 9.23 -10.07
CA ALA A 151 -16.28 8.04 -10.47
C ALA A 151 -15.43 7.14 -11.39
N LEU A 152 -15.90 5.90 -11.59
CA LEU A 152 -15.43 5.06 -12.70
C LEU A 152 -16.10 5.55 -13.99
N GLY A 153 -15.31 6.01 -14.96
CA GLY A 153 -15.83 6.60 -16.19
C GLY A 153 -16.61 7.89 -15.92
N VAL A 154 -16.00 8.83 -15.18
CA VAL A 154 -16.70 10.01 -14.66
C VAL A 154 -17.35 10.84 -15.75
N ARG A 155 -16.67 11.07 -16.89
CA ARG A 155 -17.23 11.86 -17.99
C ARG A 155 -18.41 11.14 -18.68
N PRO A 156 -18.28 9.87 -19.13
CA PRO A 156 -19.42 9.11 -19.63
C PRO A 156 -20.58 9.07 -18.63
N LEU A 157 -20.30 8.84 -17.36
CA LEU A 157 -21.33 8.75 -16.32
C LEU A 157 -22.10 10.07 -16.17
N LEU A 158 -21.39 11.20 -16.03
CA LEU A 158 -22.04 12.50 -15.91
C LEU A 158 -22.87 12.85 -17.14
N ARG A 159 -22.42 12.45 -18.34
CA ARG A 159 -23.20 12.60 -19.58
C ARG A 159 -24.52 11.85 -19.52
N VAL A 160 -24.50 10.57 -19.12
CA VAL A 160 -25.73 9.76 -19.02
C VAL A 160 -26.66 10.29 -17.92
N LEU A 161 -26.10 10.77 -16.81
CA LEU A 161 -26.86 11.40 -15.73
C LEU A 161 -27.35 12.83 -16.05
N GLN A 162 -26.96 13.37 -17.21
CA GLN A 162 -27.25 14.74 -17.64
C GLN A 162 -26.76 15.79 -16.62
N VAL A 163 -25.60 15.54 -16.02
CA VAL A 163 -24.91 16.49 -15.15
C VAL A 163 -23.90 17.27 -15.98
N ASP A 164 -24.02 18.59 -16.03
CA ASP A 164 -22.95 19.45 -16.53
C ASP A 164 -21.87 19.62 -15.44
N PRO A 165 -20.63 19.15 -15.68
CA PRO A 165 -19.54 19.33 -14.73
C PRO A 165 -19.13 20.80 -14.57
N GLY A 166 -19.31 21.68 -15.56
CA GLY A 166 -18.80 23.04 -15.53
C GLY A 166 -17.28 23.09 -15.22
N GLU A 167 -16.88 23.99 -14.32
CA GLU A 167 -15.49 24.18 -13.87
C GLU A 167 -15.02 23.16 -12.79
N ARG A 168 -15.86 22.16 -12.46
CA ARG A 168 -15.57 21.21 -11.36
C ARG A 168 -14.41 20.29 -11.72
N ARG A 169 -13.65 19.89 -10.70
CA ARG A 169 -12.54 18.95 -10.86
C ARG A 169 -13.08 17.53 -10.99
N LEU A 170 -12.75 16.85 -12.08
CA LEU A 170 -13.15 15.47 -12.30
C LEU A 170 -12.02 14.51 -11.95
N ALA A 171 -12.31 13.56 -11.05
CA ALA A 171 -11.37 12.52 -10.62
C ALA A 171 -11.77 11.18 -11.23
N GLU A 172 -11.14 10.86 -12.35
CA GLU A 172 -11.35 9.60 -13.02
C GLU A 172 -10.66 8.45 -12.25
N LEU A 173 -11.44 7.45 -11.86
CA LEU A 173 -10.94 6.29 -11.10
C LEU A 173 -10.49 5.14 -12.04
N SER A 174 -10.75 5.22 -13.34
CA SER A 174 -10.38 4.21 -14.36
C SER A 174 -9.67 4.83 -15.57
N PRO A 175 -8.68 4.19 -16.24
CA PRO A 175 -8.09 2.88 -15.99
C PRO A 175 -7.07 2.90 -14.83
N PRO A 176 -6.49 1.73 -14.45
CA PRO A 176 -5.49 1.64 -13.39
C PRO A 176 -4.39 2.70 -13.51
N GLN A 177 -4.30 3.57 -12.50
CA GLN A 177 -3.37 4.70 -12.49
C GLN A 177 -1.95 4.30 -12.08
N LYS A 178 -1.76 3.06 -11.63
CA LYS A 178 -0.47 2.51 -11.22
C LYS A 178 -0.34 1.08 -11.65
N SER A 179 0.87 0.70 -12.05
CA SER A 179 1.27 -0.68 -12.26
C SER A 179 2.46 -1.03 -11.35
N PHE A 180 2.58 -2.30 -10.98
CA PHE A 180 3.71 -2.83 -10.22
C PHE A 180 4.34 -3.98 -10.99
N ARG A 181 5.66 -3.97 -11.16
CA ARG A 181 6.38 -5.08 -11.79
C ARG A 181 6.56 -6.20 -10.76
N LEU A 182 5.92 -7.34 -11.00
CA LEU A 182 5.92 -8.48 -10.08
C LEU A 182 7.26 -9.21 -10.03
N ASN A 183 7.99 -9.29 -11.14
CA ASN A 183 9.21 -10.07 -11.23
C ASN A 183 10.20 -9.53 -12.29
N ARG A 184 11.41 -10.11 -12.30
CA ARG A 184 12.44 -9.77 -13.29
C ARG A 184 12.03 -10.10 -14.73
N SER A 185 11.13 -11.07 -14.96
CA SER A 185 10.66 -11.42 -16.30
C SER A 185 9.71 -10.40 -16.94
N GLY A 186 9.34 -9.32 -16.23
CA GLY A 186 8.60 -8.20 -16.80
C GLY A 186 7.08 -8.27 -16.63
N ARG A 187 6.56 -9.25 -15.89
CA ARG A 187 5.11 -9.31 -15.59
C ARG A 187 4.69 -8.09 -14.78
N THR A 188 3.72 -7.33 -15.29
CA THR A 188 3.17 -6.16 -14.60
C THR A 188 1.77 -6.46 -14.06
N LEU A 189 1.53 -6.04 -12.82
CA LEU A 189 0.23 -6.07 -12.18
C LEU A 189 -0.38 -4.67 -12.29
N GLN A 190 -1.54 -4.57 -12.90
CA GLN A 190 -2.29 -3.32 -12.95
C GLN A 190 -3.03 -3.13 -11.62
N VAL A 191 -2.73 -2.04 -10.91
CA VAL A 191 -3.37 -1.73 -9.62
C VAL A 191 -4.72 -1.10 -9.91
N THR A 192 -5.75 -1.94 -9.99
CA THR A 192 -7.13 -1.49 -10.18
C THR A 192 -7.69 -0.86 -8.91
N PRO A 193 -8.70 0.02 -9.02
CA PRO A 193 -9.46 0.48 -7.84
C PRO A 193 -10.01 -0.67 -7.01
N SER A 194 -10.50 -1.75 -7.66
CA SER A 194 -10.97 -2.94 -6.97
C SER A 194 -9.89 -3.54 -6.07
N MET A 195 -8.66 -3.67 -6.59
CA MET A 195 -7.53 -4.22 -5.82
C MET A 195 -7.14 -3.31 -4.66
N LEU A 196 -7.19 -1.99 -4.83
CA LEU A 196 -6.91 -1.05 -3.74
C LEU A 196 -7.96 -1.14 -2.64
N VAL A 197 -9.24 -1.21 -3.02
CA VAL A 197 -10.35 -1.34 -2.06
C VAL A 197 -10.26 -2.68 -1.34
N GLN A 198 -10.03 -3.77 -2.07
CA GLN A 198 -9.87 -5.12 -1.52
C GLN A 198 -8.69 -5.19 -0.54
N GLY A 199 -7.53 -4.68 -0.92
CA GLY A 199 -6.33 -4.70 -0.07
C GLY A 199 -6.45 -3.80 1.17
N SER A 200 -7.15 -2.67 1.06
CA SER A 200 -7.28 -1.71 2.18
C SER A 200 -8.40 -2.09 3.15
N CYS A 201 -9.45 -2.77 2.67
CA CYS A 201 -10.68 -3.00 3.45
C CYS A 201 -11.03 -4.47 3.64
N GLY A 202 -10.26 -5.42 3.09
CA GLY A 202 -10.51 -6.86 3.24
C GLY A 202 -11.75 -7.38 2.48
N ILE A 203 -12.33 -6.58 1.59
CA ILE A 203 -13.56 -6.96 0.87
C ILE A 203 -13.18 -7.61 -0.46
N SER A 204 -13.51 -8.90 -0.60
CA SER A 204 -13.15 -9.72 -1.77
C SER A 204 -13.76 -9.23 -3.09
N GLN A 205 -14.96 -8.63 -3.05
CA GLN A 205 -15.71 -8.18 -4.23
C GLN A 205 -16.24 -6.75 -4.02
N PRO A 206 -15.37 -5.73 -4.10
CA PRO A 206 -15.68 -4.36 -3.66
C PRO A 206 -16.78 -3.67 -4.48
N PHE A 207 -16.95 -4.04 -5.76
CA PHE A 207 -18.02 -3.51 -6.61
C PHE A 207 -19.16 -4.52 -6.86
N GLY A 208 -19.09 -5.71 -6.25
CA GLY A 208 -20.01 -6.81 -6.48
C GLY A 208 -19.87 -7.50 -7.84
N GLY A 209 -20.44 -8.69 -7.96
CA GLY A 209 -20.58 -9.38 -9.24
C GLY A 209 -21.73 -8.77 -10.04
N GLU A 210 -21.45 -8.33 -11.26
CA GLU A 210 -22.41 -7.67 -12.16
C GLU A 210 -23.69 -8.48 -12.34
N ALA A 211 -23.57 -9.80 -12.59
CA ALA A 211 -24.71 -10.71 -12.74
C ALA A 211 -25.64 -10.72 -11.51
N LYS A 212 -25.09 -10.68 -10.30
CA LYS A 212 -25.87 -10.68 -9.06
C LYS A 212 -26.63 -9.36 -8.88
N LEU A 213 -25.98 -8.24 -9.20
CA LEU A 213 -26.61 -6.93 -9.12
C LEU A 213 -27.68 -6.74 -10.20
N ALA A 214 -27.43 -7.25 -11.41
CA ALA A 214 -28.41 -7.29 -12.48
C ALA A 214 -29.64 -8.12 -12.08
N GLY A 215 -29.45 -9.26 -11.41
CA GLY A 215 -30.56 -10.06 -10.86
C GLY A 215 -31.42 -9.30 -9.85
N TYR A 216 -30.80 -8.53 -8.94
CA TYR A 216 -31.55 -7.68 -8.01
C TYR A 216 -32.32 -6.56 -8.71
N LEU A 217 -31.71 -5.94 -9.73
CA LEU A 217 -32.38 -4.92 -10.51
C LEU A 217 -33.57 -5.48 -11.29
N ALA A 218 -33.41 -6.62 -11.95
CA ALA A 218 -34.47 -7.30 -12.70
C ALA A 218 -35.63 -7.73 -11.80
N ALA A 219 -35.34 -8.11 -10.54
CA ALA A 219 -36.34 -8.44 -9.54
C ALA A 219 -36.96 -7.21 -8.84
N GLY A 220 -36.51 -5.99 -9.17
CA GLY A 220 -36.95 -4.77 -8.48
C GLY A 220 -36.55 -4.68 -7.01
N ASP A 221 -35.60 -5.52 -6.55
CA ASP A 221 -35.16 -5.60 -5.16
C ASP A 221 -34.11 -4.53 -4.85
N PHE A 222 -34.57 -3.28 -4.84
CA PHE A 222 -33.73 -2.10 -4.62
C PHE A 222 -33.10 -2.07 -3.23
N GLY A 223 -33.72 -2.71 -2.23
CA GLY A 223 -33.17 -2.83 -0.87
C GLY A 223 -31.92 -3.70 -0.83
N LYS A 224 -31.94 -4.86 -1.51
CA LYS A 224 -30.73 -5.70 -1.67
C LYS A 224 -29.69 -5.02 -2.55
N LEU A 225 -30.10 -4.33 -3.61
CA LEU A 225 -29.18 -3.58 -4.47
C LEU A 225 -28.45 -2.48 -3.68
N GLN A 226 -29.19 -1.73 -2.85
CA GLN A 226 -28.65 -0.70 -1.98
C GLN A 226 -27.71 -1.30 -0.93
N THR A 227 -28.12 -2.34 -0.22
CA THR A 227 -27.28 -2.98 0.82
C THR A 227 -25.99 -3.56 0.22
N ALA A 228 -26.08 -4.21 -0.93
CA ALA A 228 -24.93 -4.75 -1.64
C ALA A 228 -23.94 -3.67 -2.11
N ARG A 229 -24.41 -2.43 -2.36
CA ARG A 229 -23.58 -1.27 -2.74
C ARG A 229 -23.05 -0.50 -1.51
N VAL A 230 -23.92 -0.18 -0.56
CA VAL A 230 -23.65 0.63 0.65
C VAL A 230 -22.67 -0.08 1.59
N GLY A 231 -22.87 -1.37 1.87
CA GLY A 231 -21.95 -2.14 2.73
C GLY A 231 -20.53 -2.24 2.17
N ARG A 232 -20.37 -2.04 0.85
CA ARG A 232 -19.10 -2.18 0.14
C ARG A 232 -18.46 -0.84 -0.22
N GLN A 233 -19.22 0.26 -0.20
CA GLN A 233 -18.74 1.64 -0.42
C GLN A 233 -18.13 2.31 0.81
N ILE A 234 -18.38 1.80 2.01
CA ILE A 234 -17.59 2.14 3.20
C ILE A 234 -16.08 1.95 2.90
N ALA A 235 -15.74 1.04 2.00
CA ALA A 235 -14.38 0.74 1.57
C ALA A 235 -13.76 1.80 0.64
N LEU A 236 -14.57 2.56 -0.10
CA LEU A 236 -14.12 3.71 -0.90
C LEU A 236 -13.74 4.92 -0.01
N ARG A 237 -14.21 4.96 1.25
CA ARG A 237 -13.83 6.00 2.23
C ARG A 237 -12.33 6.00 2.55
N ALA A 238 -11.63 4.90 2.29
CA ALA A 238 -10.19 4.75 2.54
C ALA A 238 -9.30 5.25 1.39
N LEU A 239 -9.87 5.62 0.23
CA LEU A 239 -9.09 6.01 -0.94
C LEU A 239 -8.83 7.53 -0.99
N PRO A 240 -7.56 7.99 -0.99
CA PRO A 240 -7.26 9.38 -1.25
C PRO A 240 -7.55 9.69 -2.72
N ILE A 241 -8.62 10.45 -2.98
CA ILE A 241 -8.94 10.97 -4.31
C ILE A 241 -7.83 11.94 -4.71
N ARG A 242 -6.94 11.52 -5.61
CA ARG A 242 -5.93 12.39 -6.22
C ARG A 242 -6.58 13.12 -7.39
N ALA A 243 -6.86 14.41 -7.23
CA ALA A 243 -7.16 15.27 -8.38
C ALA A 243 -5.88 15.40 -9.23
N THR A 244 -5.92 14.88 -10.45
CA THR A 244 -4.85 15.03 -11.45
C THR A 244 -4.99 16.40 -12.11
N ALA A 245 -4.02 17.28 -11.89
CA ALA A 245 -3.80 18.43 -12.77
C ALA A 245 -3.12 17.92 -14.05
N ARG A 246 -3.76 18.09 -15.22
CA ARG A 246 -3.11 17.90 -16.52
C ARG A 246 -1.94 18.88 -16.62
N ARG A 247 -0.70 18.40 -16.53
CA ARG A 247 0.44 19.13 -17.11
C ARG A 247 0.47 18.80 -18.60
N ARG A 248 0.31 19.82 -19.44
CA ARG A 248 0.75 19.77 -20.84
C ARG A 248 2.26 19.52 -20.82
N ALA A 249 2.70 18.39 -21.35
CA ALA A 249 4.09 18.21 -21.72
C ALA A 249 4.24 18.73 -23.13
N SER A 250 4.73 19.97 -23.25
CA SER A 250 5.26 20.52 -24.49
C SER A 250 6.77 20.64 -24.30
N SER A 251 7.50 20.00 -25.22
CA SER A 251 8.82 20.38 -25.76
C SER A 251 9.95 20.78 -24.80
N LEU A 252 10.94 19.89 -24.67
CA LEU A 252 12.40 20.11 -24.56
C LEU A 252 12.98 18.71 -24.28
N GLY A 253 13.72 18.05 -25.16
CA GLY A 253 14.81 18.53 -25.99
C GLY A 253 16.05 17.74 -25.57
N LEU A 254 16.43 16.78 -26.43
CA LEU A 254 17.77 16.23 -26.69
C LEU A 254 18.77 16.03 -25.53
N LEU A 255 19.30 14.80 -25.48
CA LEU A 255 20.72 14.39 -25.42
C LEU A 255 20.68 12.88 -25.13
N GLY A 256 20.87 11.99 -26.11
CA GLY A 256 22.14 11.79 -26.81
C GLY A 256 22.84 10.60 -26.16
N ARG A 257 22.80 9.43 -26.83
CA ARG A 257 23.81 8.36 -26.75
C ARG A 257 23.47 7.22 -27.71
N ASP A 258 23.97 7.40 -28.93
CA ASP A 258 24.83 6.49 -29.67
C ASP A 258 24.61 4.99 -29.49
N VAL A 259 24.07 4.43 -30.58
CA VAL A 259 24.32 3.08 -31.06
C VAL A 259 25.69 3.07 -31.74
N PRO A 260 26.49 2.02 -31.51
CA PRO A 260 27.07 1.29 -32.63
C PRO A 260 26.69 -0.21 -32.46
N GLY A 261 26.30 -0.97 -33.47
CA GLY A 261 26.76 -0.93 -34.84
C GLY A 261 27.42 -2.28 -35.14
N ALA A 262 26.66 -3.14 -35.82
CA ALA A 262 27.09 -4.09 -36.85
C ALA A 262 27.84 -5.41 -36.49
N LEU A 263 27.30 -6.46 -37.14
CA LEU A 263 27.96 -7.58 -37.82
C LEU A 263 28.52 -8.77 -37.02
N GLY A 264 28.07 -9.96 -37.43
CA GLY A 264 28.70 -11.23 -37.11
C GLY A 264 27.78 -12.42 -37.33
N ALA A 265 27.71 -12.89 -38.58
CA ALA A 265 27.13 -14.17 -38.96
C ALA A 265 28.06 -15.33 -38.57
N ALA A 266 27.49 -16.38 -37.96
CA ALA A 266 27.79 -17.80 -38.15
C ALA A 266 26.77 -18.60 -37.32
#